data_AF-A0A315W025-F1
#
_entry.id   AF-A0A315W025-F1
#
_cell.length_a   1.000
_cell.length_b   1.000
_cell.length_c   1.000
_cell.angle_alpha   90.00
_cell.angle_beta   90.00
_cell.angle_gamma   90.00
#
_symmetry.space_group_name_H-M   'P 1'
#
loop_
_entity.id
_entity.type
_entity.pdbx_description
1 polymer ?
#
loop_
_entity_poly.entity_id
_entity_poly.type
_entity_poly.pdbx_seq_one_letter_code
_entity_poly.pdbx_strand_id
1 'polypeptide(L)'
;FFSIRIKREYVGRDNDVAAEDITTLYQAAAMDEMDLPQMKKEVESLKYQLAFKREKSSKTVTDLVKWIEDGVPEDPFLNPELMKNNPWVEKGKCILL
;
A
#
# COMPACT_ATOMS: atom_id res chain seq x y z
N PHE A 1 46.14 -51.53 -15.17
CA PHE A 1 46.26 -50.72 -13.94
C PHE A 1 46.88 -49.38 -14.30
N PHE A 2 46.15 -48.29 -14.04
CA PHE A 2 46.63 -46.89 -13.92
C PHE A 2 47.43 -46.26 -15.07
N SER A 3 46.75 -45.74 -16.11
CA SER A 3 47.28 -44.55 -16.84
C SER A 3 46.32 -43.88 -17.84
N ILE A 4 45.01 -44.12 -17.78
CA ILE A 4 44.05 -43.40 -18.64
C ILE A 4 43.10 -42.60 -17.76
N ARG A 5 43.58 -41.56 -17.04
CA ARG A 5 42.68 -40.49 -16.53
C ARG A 5 43.32 -39.25 -15.89
N ILE A 6 44.46 -38.73 -16.33
CA ILE A 6 44.94 -37.45 -15.76
C ILE A 6 45.58 -36.61 -16.86
N LYS A 7 44.81 -35.72 -17.49
CA LYS A 7 45.26 -34.46 -18.16
C LYS A 7 44.16 -33.79 -19.00
N ARG A 8 42.92 -33.74 -18.53
CA ARG A 8 41.86 -32.97 -19.21
C ARG A 8 40.93 -32.26 -18.24
N GLU A 9 41.49 -31.67 -17.18
CA GLU A 9 40.66 -31.06 -16.14
C GLU A 9 41.39 -29.95 -15.38
N TYR A 10 42.10 -29.07 -16.08
CA TYR A 10 42.68 -27.86 -15.47
C TYR A 10 42.75 -26.72 -16.49
N VAL A 11 41.65 -26.45 -17.19
CA VAL A 11 41.42 -25.15 -17.83
C VAL A 11 39.93 -24.86 -17.74
N GLY A 12 39.57 -23.89 -16.88
CA GLY A 12 38.29 -23.20 -16.91
C GLY A 12 37.28 -23.65 -15.85
N ARG A 13 37.41 -23.17 -14.60
CA ARG A 13 36.26 -23.01 -13.69
C ARG A 13 36.54 -22.20 -12.41
N ASP A 14 37.14 -21.02 -12.47
CA ASP A 14 37.33 -20.21 -11.24
C ASP A 14 36.90 -18.73 -11.35
N ASN A 15 36.34 -18.28 -12.49
CA ASN A 15 35.97 -16.86 -12.66
C ASN A 15 34.47 -16.55 -12.60
N ASP A 16 33.58 -17.55 -12.66
CA ASP A 16 32.13 -17.30 -12.73
C ASP A 16 31.45 -17.36 -11.35
N VAL A 17 32.04 -18.06 -10.37
CA VAL A 17 31.45 -18.23 -9.02
C VAL A 17 31.68 -17.00 -8.13
N ALA A 18 32.72 -16.20 -8.38
CA ALA A 18 32.99 -14.98 -7.62
C ALA A 18 32.16 -13.77 -8.09
N ALA A 19 31.71 -13.76 -9.34
CA ALA A 19 31.00 -12.62 -9.92
C ALA A 19 29.59 -12.46 -9.31
N GLU A 20 28.86 -13.56 -9.11
CA GLU A 20 27.51 -13.54 -8.52
C GLU A 20 27.53 -13.10 -7.04
N ASP A 21 28.53 -13.52 -6.27
CA ASP A 21 28.70 -13.16 -4.85
C ASP A 21 29.12 -11.69 -4.70
N ILE A 22 30.01 -11.18 -5.56
CA ILE A 22 30.38 -9.76 -5.59
C ILE A 22 29.17 -8.90 -5.97
N THR A 23 28.40 -9.26 -6.99
CA THR A 23 27.17 -8.50 -7.33
C THR A 23 26.15 -8.52 -6.20
N THR A 24 26.02 -9.63 -5.48
CA THR A 24 25.11 -9.76 -4.34
C THR A 24 25.57 -8.90 -3.16
N LEU A 25 26.88 -8.83 -2.89
CA LEU A 25 27.44 -7.94 -1.86
C LEU A 25 27.33 -6.46 -2.23
N TYR A 26 27.52 -6.10 -3.51
CA TYR A 26 27.27 -4.73 -4.00
C TYR A 26 25.77 -4.38 -3.95
N GLN A 27 24.87 -5.33 -4.23
CA GLN A 27 23.43 -5.13 -4.12
C GLN A 27 22.99 -5.05 -2.65
N ALA A 28 23.55 -5.85 -1.74
CA ALA A 28 23.30 -5.76 -0.31
C ALA A 28 23.83 -4.43 0.28
N ALA A 29 25.03 -4.01 -0.13
CA ALA A 29 25.58 -2.70 0.25
C ALA A 29 24.78 -1.53 -0.35
N ALA A 30 24.29 -1.66 -1.58
CA ALA A 30 23.41 -0.66 -2.20
C ALA A 30 22.00 -0.66 -1.57
N MET A 31 21.52 -1.81 -1.10
CA MET A 31 20.29 -1.90 -0.32
C MET A 31 20.47 -1.27 1.06
N ASP A 32 21.58 -1.51 1.76
CA ASP A 32 21.91 -0.84 3.04
C ASP A 32 22.09 0.67 2.87
N GLU A 33 22.71 1.12 1.77
CA GLU A 33 22.91 2.54 1.48
C GLU A 33 21.62 3.25 1.03
N MET A 34 20.68 2.55 0.38
CA MET A 34 19.32 3.05 0.09
C MET A 34 18.35 2.90 1.27
N ASP A 35 18.57 1.95 2.17
CA ASP A 35 17.72 1.73 3.35
C ASP A 35 17.97 2.82 4.41
N LEU A 36 19.20 3.28 4.57
CA LEU A 36 19.51 4.41 5.46
C LEU A 36 18.75 5.72 5.15
N PRO A 37 18.71 6.25 3.91
CA PRO A 37 17.94 7.45 3.58
C PRO A 37 16.43 7.19 3.61
N GLN A 38 15.97 6.00 3.25
CA GLN A 38 14.56 5.62 3.35
C GLN A 38 14.10 5.56 4.82
N MET A 39 14.87 4.91 5.69
CA MET A 39 14.61 4.87 7.13
C MET A 39 14.64 6.26 7.77
N LYS A 40 15.56 7.15 7.36
CA LYS A 40 15.56 8.54 7.84
C LYS A 40 14.27 9.27 7.46
N LYS A 41 13.81 9.11 6.23
CA LYS A 41 12.53 9.69 5.75
C LYS A 41 11.34 9.12 6.50
N GLU A 42 11.35 7.83 6.83
CA GLU A 42 10.30 7.20 7.64
C GLU A 42 10.31 7.74 9.08
N VAL A 43 11.49 7.89 9.70
CA VAL A 43 11.62 8.51 11.02
C VAL A 43 11.14 9.96 11.02
N GLU A 44 11.40 10.73 9.97
CA GLU A 44 10.88 12.09 9.81
C GLU A 44 9.36 12.12 9.66
N SER A 45 8.79 11.23 8.85
CA SER A 45 7.34 11.05 8.71
C SER A 45 6.69 10.69 10.05
N LEU A 46 7.29 9.77 10.81
CA LEU A 46 6.80 9.36 12.13
C LEU A 46 6.88 10.50 13.15
N LYS A 47 7.97 11.29 13.15
CA LYS A 47 8.09 12.49 13.99
C LYS A 47 7.01 13.53 13.65
N TYR A 48 6.70 13.72 12.38
CA TYR A 48 5.63 14.60 11.94
C TYR A 48 4.26 14.11 12.41
N GLN A 49 3.96 12.82 12.24
CA GLN A 49 2.71 12.22 12.72
C GLN A 49 2.57 12.30 14.25
N LEU A 50 3.67 12.14 15.00
CA LEU A 50 3.69 12.25 16.45
C LEU A 50 3.41 13.69 16.93
N ALA A 51 3.85 14.69 16.18
CA ALA A 51 3.61 16.10 16.48
C ALA A 51 2.13 16.49 16.33
N PHE A 52 1.31 15.63 15.71
CA PHE A 52 -0.12 15.88 15.56
C PHE A 52 -0.84 15.81 16.92
N LYS A 53 -1.45 16.94 17.31
CA LYS A 53 -2.26 17.00 18.53
C LYS A 53 -3.57 16.26 18.29
N ARG A 54 -3.69 15.07 18.90
CA ARG A 54 -4.91 14.27 18.85
C ARG A 54 -5.99 14.92 19.70
N GLU A 55 -7.20 15.02 19.15
CA GLU A 55 -8.38 15.37 19.93
C GLU A 55 -8.92 14.15 20.69
N LYS A 56 -9.57 14.38 21.84
CA LYS A 56 -10.16 13.30 22.65
C LYS A 56 -11.31 12.66 21.88
N SER A 57 -11.33 11.33 21.82
CA SER A 57 -12.40 10.57 21.16
C SER A 57 -13.79 10.90 21.71
N SER A 58 -13.89 11.27 22.98
CA SER A 58 -15.15 11.69 23.59
C SER A 58 -15.77 12.95 22.97
N LYS A 59 -14.97 13.80 22.30
CA LYS A 59 -15.44 15.00 21.61
C LYS A 59 -15.70 14.73 20.14
N THR A 60 -14.74 14.11 19.46
CA THR A 60 -14.86 13.82 18.02
C THR A 60 -16.02 12.88 17.71
N VAL A 61 -16.28 11.89 18.58
CA VAL A 61 -17.42 10.98 18.41
C VAL A 61 -18.75 11.71 18.62
N THR A 62 -18.85 12.59 19.62
CA THR A 62 -20.10 13.35 19.83
C THR A 62 -20.38 14.31 18.68
N ASP A 63 -19.34 14.91 18.11
CA ASP A 63 -19.50 15.84 16.98
C ASP A 63 -19.86 15.09 15.70
N LEU A 64 -19.30 13.90 15.49
CA LEU A 64 -19.69 13.02 14.39
C LEU A 64 -21.15 12.57 14.51
N VAL A 65 -21.60 12.18 15.70
CA VAL A 65 -22.99 11.77 15.93
C VAL A 65 -23.96 12.90 15.65
N LYS A 66 -23.68 14.12 16.13
CA LYS A 66 -24.50 15.31 15.82
C LYS A 66 -24.58 15.56 14.31
N TRP A 67 -23.44 15.48 13.61
CA TRP A 67 -23.41 15.68 12.16
C TRP A 67 -24.25 14.63 11.41
N ILE A 68 -24.25 13.38 11.88
CA ILE A 68 -25.12 12.34 11.33
C ILE A 68 -26.58 12.66 11.62
N GLU A 69 -26.94 12.98 12.86
CA GLU A 69 -28.32 13.32 13.26
C GLU A 69 -28.89 14.49 12.44
N ASP A 70 -28.08 15.50 12.15
CA ASP A 70 -28.46 16.64 11.30
C ASP A 70 -28.64 16.25 9.82
N GLY A 71 -27.91 15.24 9.33
CA GLY A 71 -27.99 14.75 7.95
C GLY A 71 -29.05 13.67 7.71
N VAL A 72 -29.45 12.94 8.76
CA VAL A 72 -30.50 11.91 8.72
C VAL A 72 -31.83 12.41 8.14
N PRO A 73 -32.38 13.59 8.48
CA PRO A 73 -33.66 14.05 7.90
C PRO A 73 -33.59 14.38 6.41
N GLU A 74 -32.41 14.68 5.88
CA GLU A 74 -32.19 15.04 4.48
C GLU A 74 -31.71 13.85 3.64
N ASP A 75 -31.41 12.70 4.27
CA ASP A 75 -30.93 11.52 3.58
C ASP A 75 -32.07 10.84 2.79
N PRO A 76 -32.00 10.81 1.44
CA PRO A 76 -33.01 10.17 0.63
C PRO A 76 -33.08 8.66 0.82
N PHE A 77 -32.01 8.00 1.29
CA PHE A 77 -32.02 6.55 1.54
C PHE A 77 -32.72 6.18 2.85
N LEU A 78 -32.72 7.08 3.83
CA LEU A 78 -33.40 6.87 5.11
C LEU A 78 -34.86 7.35 5.05
N ASN A 79 -35.14 8.39 4.26
CA ASN A 79 -36.47 8.99 4.14
C ASN A 79 -37.10 8.69 2.78
N PRO A 80 -38.01 7.70 2.67
CA PRO A 80 -38.66 7.33 1.42
C PRO A 80 -39.51 8.46 0.82
N GLU A 81 -39.86 9.47 1.63
CA GLU A 81 -40.51 10.71 1.18
C GLU A 81 -39.65 11.50 0.18
N LEU A 82 -38.32 11.53 0.40
CA LEU A 82 -37.35 12.28 -0.41
C LEU A 82 -36.92 11.49 -1.67
N MET A 83 -37.12 10.16 -1.70
CA MET A 83 -36.86 9.33 -2.88
C MET A 83 -37.80 9.62 -4.06
N LYS A 84 -38.92 10.32 -3.83
CA LYS A 84 -39.89 10.68 -4.89
C LYS A 84 -39.30 11.59 -5.96
N ASN A 85 -38.26 12.36 -5.61
CA ASN A 85 -37.55 13.26 -6.53
C ASN A 85 -36.35 12.59 -7.21
N ASN A 86 -36.15 11.28 -7.02
CA ASN A 86 -34.99 10.57 -7.55
C ASN A 86 -35.02 10.55 -9.09
N PRO A 87 -34.03 11.15 -9.78
CA PRO A 87 -33.97 11.16 -11.24
C PRO A 87 -33.70 9.77 -11.84
N TRP A 88 -33.29 8.79 -11.03
CA TRP A 88 -33.01 7.41 -11.43
C TRP A 88 -34.21 6.46 -11.24
N VAL A 89 -35.34 6.95 -10.72
CA VAL A 89 -36.56 6.13 -10.65
C VAL A 89 -37.27 6.13 -12.01
N GLU A 90 -37.60 4.94 -12.52
CA GLU A 90 -38.35 4.79 -13.78
C GLU A 90 -39.69 5.53 -13.67
N LYS A 91 -39.88 6.57 -14.50
CA LYS A 91 -41.08 7.42 -14.49
C LYS A 91 -42.28 6.79 -15.21
N GLY A 92 -42.18 5.58 -15.75
CA GLY A 92 -43.27 4.90 -16.45
C GLY A 92 -42.95 3.46 -16.81
N LYS A 93 -43.98 2.63 -17.02
CA LYS A 93 -43.81 1.27 -17.54
C LYS A 93 -43.47 1.32 -19.03
N CYS A 94 -42.58 0.45 -19.48
CA CYS A 94 -42.27 0.23 -20.89
C CYS A 94 -43.56 0.03 -21.71
N ILE A 95 -43.82 0.95 -22.63
CA ILE A 95 -44.92 0.84 -23.60
C ILE A 95 -44.30 0.25 -24.87
N LEU A 96 -44.67 -0.98 -25.21
CA LEU A 96 -44.36 -1.58 -26.49
C LEU A 96 -45.23 -0.89 -27.56
N LEU A 97 -44.59 -0.19 -28.50
CA LEU A 97 -45.21 0.39 -29.70
C LEU A 97 -45.26 -0.65 -30.83
#